data_AF-A0A8H3DJL4-F1
#
_entry.id   AF-A0A8H3DJL4-F1
#
_cell.length_a   1.000
_cell.length_b   1.000
_cell.length_c   1.000
_cell.angle_alpha   90.00
_cell.angle_beta   90.00
_cell.angle_gamma   90.00
#
_symmetry.space_group_name_H-M   'P 1'
#
loop_
_entity.id
_entity.type
_entity.pdbx_description
1 polymer ?
#
loop_
_entity_poly.entity_id
_entity_poly.type
_entity_poly.pdbx_seq_one_letter_code
_entity_poly.pdbx_strand_id
1 'polypeptide(L)'
;MEARYSKLSYPLHEFHSYPSFDTEATSQVKGGILQRKPSVFAALGTVWTLALHCALSLGAAGLVLLYAHNHHFNVTKRTPPVDVIEGKQKAPFYLLQSDIVTILSTMIVALRCALMAWGTPLVWRVAVFLMERRGLSRRNLKTLLHYGVLGPGAYSSDFSSIIISLLLLAVIVANFSSPILTGSISWVPSNQLAQGLPLSPARFDDIEDGIRSKQRTSYFNSNAAYVRQGFVLDALGMAGLGWGRDIEPGVLKRVSSSIETLAINSTIQNVTLPYFKVHSIQWITNRDDIPSLRDNSTTGVLEPYQNSTPIGALTLPFGYALLIPNTTTTWSSDPMEATTIQDTRLLAVYYKFDSETKGEALTPTLPPNTYLLPEKTRHYAFAWVTFSAGVGRCKEYQCIVSSPSTIRNNTPVDLEPHQLTFQALSLAPVVGIHLVGPNISLPLSWNNIDAYIEAVLVRSYSASWSSINARMWTQSAHSSYLPSFPGLLALVDHRRVYIWLGVQLLVTFLGIIFLIIQSSRSRYPLIGDTTLTAFYVDTTMIPRSSKDAAYRGDGLLKIEPRGDRLRVKLERTSGNF
;
A
#
# COMPACT_ATOMS: atom_id res chain seq x y z
N MET A 1 -33.55 8.35 55.91
CA MET A 1 -32.40 9.16 55.46
C MET A 1 -32.95 10.49 54.97
N GLU A 2 -33.08 11.42 55.91
CA GLU A 2 -33.56 12.79 55.68
C GLU A 2 -32.35 13.70 55.48
N ALA A 3 -32.30 14.44 54.37
CA ALA A 3 -31.26 15.43 54.13
C ALA A 3 -31.86 16.84 54.23
N ARG A 4 -31.37 17.59 55.23
CA ARG A 4 -31.73 18.95 55.60
C ARG A 4 -31.35 19.96 54.51
N TYR A 5 -32.30 20.81 54.15
CA TYR A 5 -32.06 22.08 53.49
C TYR A 5 -31.56 23.13 54.51
N SER A 6 -30.34 23.62 54.34
CA SER A 6 -29.80 24.76 55.09
C SER A 6 -30.25 26.07 54.44
N LYS A 7 -30.97 26.88 55.24
CA LYS A 7 -31.30 28.29 54.96
C LYS A 7 -30.04 29.14 55.08
N LEU A 8 -29.73 29.92 54.05
CA LEU A 8 -28.75 31.01 54.09
C LEU A 8 -29.50 32.34 54.10
N SER A 9 -29.33 33.08 55.19
CA SER A 9 -29.88 34.41 55.43
C SER A 9 -29.01 35.46 54.74
N TYR A 10 -29.61 36.30 53.89
CA TYR A 10 -28.95 37.49 53.33
C TYR A 10 -29.12 38.68 54.30
N PRO A 11 -28.07 39.48 54.55
CA PRO A 11 -28.19 40.72 55.29
C PRO A 11 -28.74 41.84 54.40
N LEU A 12 -29.69 42.58 54.96
CA LEU A 12 -30.30 43.80 54.44
C LEU A 12 -29.23 44.90 54.45
N HIS A 13 -28.83 45.42 53.29
CA HIS A 13 -27.90 46.55 53.20
C HIS A 13 -28.70 47.84 53.03
N GLU A 14 -28.64 48.70 54.05
CA GLU A 14 -29.23 50.03 54.06
C GLU A 14 -28.63 50.93 52.97
N PHE A 15 -29.50 51.60 52.22
CA PHE A 15 -29.15 52.64 51.26
C PHE A 15 -28.88 53.96 51.99
N HIS A 16 -27.62 54.38 52.07
CA HIS A 16 -27.27 55.76 52.38
C HIS A 16 -27.40 56.62 51.12
N SER A 17 -28.35 57.56 51.18
CA SER A 17 -28.51 58.68 50.25
C SER A 17 -27.31 59.63 50.33
N TYR A 18 -26.56 59.76 49.23
CA TYR A 18 -25.56 60.83 49.06
C TYR A 18 -26.17 62.03 48.32
N PRO A 19 -25.77 63.27 48.67
CA PRO A 19 -26.37 64.49 48.17
C PRO A 19 -25.97 64.81 46.73
N SER A 20 -26.92 65.40 46.01
CA SER A 20 -26.76 65.96 44.68
C SER A 20 -25.73 67.08 44.69
N PHE A 21 -24.67 66.92 43.91
CA PHE A 21 -23.80 68.03 43.50
C PHE A 21 -24.11 68.39 42.05
N ASP A 22 -24.88 69.46 41.90
CA ASP A 22 -24.91 70.26 40.68
C ASP A 22 -23.58 70.99 40.56
N THR A 23 -22.86 70.77 39.47
CA THR A 23 -21.90 71.75 38.97
C THR A 23 -21.77 71.60 37.46
N GLU A 24 -22.52 72.45 36.74
CA GLU A 24 -22.19 72.83 35.37
C GLU A 24 -20.77 73.41 35.35
N ALA A 25 -19.83 72.64 34.82
CA ALA A 25 -18.54 73.14 34.40
C ALA A 25 -18.25 72.62 32.99
N THR A 26 -18.65 73.41 32.01
CA THR A 26 -18.20 73.36 30.62
C THR A 26 -16.68 73.45 30.57
N SER A 27 -16.00 72.31 30.59
CA SER A 27 -14.59 72.21 30.22
C SER A 27 -14.50 71.85 28.74
N GLN A 28 -14.07 72.82 27.92
CA GLN A 28 -13.56 72.56 26.58
C GLN A 28 -12.25 71.76 26.70
N VAL A 29 -12.37 70.43 26.76
CA VAL A 29 -11.23 69.54 26.61
C VAL A 29 -10.85 69.52 25.12
N LYS A 30 -9.81 70.28 24.77
CA LYS A 30 -9.11 70.16 23.49
C LYS A 30 -8.69 68.69 23.29
N GLY A 31 -9.27 68.05 22.29
CA GLY A 31 -9.06 66.64 21.95
C GLY A 31 -7.63 66.36 21.50
N GLY A 32 -6.75 66.08 22.45
CA GLY A 32 -5.51 65.35 22.19
C GLY A 32 -5.84 63.88 21.97
N ILE A 33 -5.74 63.40 20.73
CA ILE A 33 -5.87 61.98 20.40
C ILE A 33 -4.69 61.25 21.04
N LEU A 34 -4.90 60.67 22.22
CA LEU A 34 -3.97 59.74 22.86
C LEU A 34 -3.83 58.52 21.94
N GLN A 35 -2.81 58.52 21.08
CA GLN A 35 -2.36 57.32 20.36
C GLN A 35 -1.86 56.31 21.39
N ARG A 36 -2.77 55.47 21.87
CA ARG A 36 -2.45 54.35 22.76
C ARG A 36 -1.52 53.40 22.01
N LYS A 37 -0.26 53.30 22.42
CA LYS A 37 0.68 52.32 21.86
C LYS A 37 0.06 50.92 21.97
N PRO A 38 0.02 50.12 20.89
CA PRO A 38 -0.56 48.79 20.94
C PRO A 38 0.19 47.95 21.97
N SER A 39 -0.55 47.35 22.90
CA SER A 39 -0.01 46.40 23.87
C SER A 39 0.55 45.19 23.12
N VAL A 40 1.85 44.91 23.29
CA VAL A 40 2.53 43.73 22.70
C VAL A 40 1.78 42.44 23.07
N PHE A 41 1.21 42.37 24.27
CA PHE A 41 0.40 41.23 24.72
C PHE A 41 -0.89 41.04 23.90
N ALA A 42 -1.54 42.12 23.47
CA ALA A 42 -2.74 42.05 22.63
C ALA A 42 -2.41 41.57 21.20
N ALA A 43 -1.25 41.97 20.66
CA ALA A 43 -0.76 41.48 19.37
C ALA A 43 -0.37 40.00 19.45
N LEU A 44 0.34 39.61 20.52
CA LEU A 44 0.73 38.21 20.76
C LEU A 44 -0.49 37.30 20.95
N GLY A 45 -1.48 37.75 21.74
CA GLY A 45 -2.75 37.06 21.94
C GLY A 45 -3.58 36.89 20.66
N THR A 46 -3.31 37.69 19.64
CA THR A 46 -3.98 37.61 18.34
C THR A 46 -3.28 36.66 17.39
N VAL A 47 -1.95 36.69 17.33
CA VAL A 47 -1.17 35.94 16.34
C VAL A 47 -0.99 34.48 16.74
N TRP A 48 -1.02 34.15 18.04
CA TRP A 48 -0.70 32.79 18.51
C TRP A 48 -1.68 31.73 17.98
N THR A 49 -2.98 32.03 17.86
CA THR A 49 -3.98 31.06 17.35
C THR A 49 -3.72 30.72 15.88
N LEU A 50 -3.33 31.72 15.08
CA LEU A 50 -2.99 31.55 13.68
C LEU A 50 -1.67 30.77 13.51
N ALA A 51 -0.69 31.02 14.38
CA ALA A 51 0.56 30.28 14.43
C ALA A 51 0.34 28.82 14.83
N LEU A 52 -0.47 28.58 15.87
CA LEU A 52 -0.86 27.23 16.30
C LEU A 52 -1.60 26.49 15.17
N HIS A 53 -2.53 27.15 14.48
CA HIS A 53 -3.23 26.57 13.33
C HIS A 53 -2.27 26.13 12.23
N CYS A 54 -1.30 26.98 11.87
CA CYS A 54 -0.27 26.66 10.89
C CYS A 54 0.58 25.45 11.33
N ALA A 55 1.06 25.46 12.58
CA ALA A 55 1.86 24.37 13.13
C ALA A 55 1.11 23.04 13.15
N LEU A 56 -0.16 23.03 13.58
CA LEU A 56 -1.02 21.84 13.58
C LEU A 56 -1.29 21.34 12.15
N SER A 57 -1.48 22.24 11.18
CA SER A 57 -1.70 21.89 9.78
C SER A 57 -0.48 21.19 9.19
N LEU A 58 0.71 21.76 9.40
CA LEU A 58 1.98 21.18 8.96
C LEU A 58 2.26 19.86 9.68
N GLY A 59 1.99 19.77 10.98
CA GLY A 59 2.16 18.55 11.77
C GLY A 59 1.27 17.41 11.30
N ALA A 60 0.00 17.67 11.02
CA ALA A 60 -0.92 16.67 10.50
C ALA A 60 -0.54 16.20 9.08
N ALA A 61 -0.16 17.12 8.19
CA ALA A 61 0.34 16.76 6.86
C ALA A 61 1.66 15.96 6.95
N GLY A 62 2.58 16.37 7.83
CA GLY A 62 3.83 15.66 8.08
C GLY A 62 3.62 14.24 8.62
N LEU A 63 2.70 14.06 9.57
CA LEU A 63 2.32 12.74 10.08
C LEU A 63 1.82 11.83 8.94
N VAL A 64 0.97 12.35 8.05
CA VAL A 64 0.42 11.54 6.96
C VAL A 64 1.47 11.24 5.88
N LEU A 65 2.26 12.24 5.47
CA LEU A 65 3.22 12.09 4.37
C LEU A 65 4.51 11.38 4.77
N LEU A 66 5.04 11.67 5.95
CA LEU A 66 6.37 11.16 6.36
C LEU A 66 6.26 9.88 7.17
N TYR A 67 5.20 9.74 7.97
CA TYR A 67 5.07 8.61 8.89
C TYR A 67 4.06 7.57 8.40
N ALA A 68 2.88 7.97 7.94
CA ALA A 68 1.87 7.00 7.51
C ALA A 68 2.16 6.42 6.12
N HIS A 69 2.66 7.22 5.17
CA HIS A 69 2.86 6.76 3.80
C HIS A 69 3.85 5.59 3.70
N ASN A 70 3.44 4.53 3.01
CA ASN A 70 4.19 3.28 2.81
C ASN A 70 4.62 2.58 4.11
N HIS A 71 3.92 2.87 5.22
CA HIS A 71 4.16 2.21 6.49
C HIS A 71 3.10 1.14 6.75
N HIS A 72 3.53 0.03 7.33
CA HIS A 72 2.64 -1.08 7.71
C HIS A 72 2.10 -0.87 9.11
N PHE A 73 0.82 -1.17 9.28
CA PHE A 73 0.11 -1.07 10.54
C PHE A 73 -0.67 -2.36 10.79
N ASN A 74 -0.75 -2.76 12.05
CA ASN A 74 -1.59 -3.90 12.41
C ASN A 74 -3.04 -3.46 12.67
N VAL A 75 -3.97 -4.40 12.51
CA VAL A 75 -5.41 -4.16 12.66
C VAL A 75 -5.88 -4.49 14.07
N THR A 76 -5.43 -5.63 14.61
CA THR A 76 -6.10 -6.23 15.79
C THR A 76 -5.26 -6.21 17.07
N LYS A 77 -3.93 -6.40 16.97
CA LYS A 77 -3.07 -6.60 18.15
C LYS A 77 -1.77 -5.82 18.02
N ARG A 78 -1.32 -5.18 19.10
CA ARG A 78 -0.03 -4.46 19.07
C ARG A 78 1.17 -5.42 18.98
N THR A 79 1.00 -6.65 19.42
CA THR A 79 1.97 -7.75 19.31
C THR A 79 1.29 -8.93 18.61
N PRO A 80 1.21 -8.92 17.26
CA PRO A 80 0.56 -10.00 16.54
C PRO A 80 1.23 -11.35 16.82
N PRO A 81 0.46 -12.45 16.92
CA PRO A 81 1.04 -13.77 16.80
C PRO A 81 1.58 -13.94 15.38
N VAL A 82 2.80 -14.44 15.29
CA VAL A 82 3.51 -14.74 14.03
C VAL A 82 3.79 -16.23 14.00
N ASP A 83 3.44 -16.86 12.88
CA ASP A 83 3.71 -18.28 12.69
C ASP A 83 5.19 -18.46 12.33
N VAL A 84 5.88 -19.25 13.15
CA VAL A 84 7.29 -19.62 13.04
C VAL A 84 7.43 -21.14 12.96
N ILE A 85 8.63 -21.65 12.68
CA ILE A 85 8.84 -23.10 12.54
C ILE A 85 8.53 -23.86 13.84
N GLU A 86 8.80 -23.26 15.00
CA GLU A 86 8.58 -23.85 16.33
C GLU A 86 7.18 -23.57 16.92
N GLY A 87 6.25 -23.02 16.11
CA GLY A 87 4.90 -22.69 16.54
C GLY A 87 4.58 -21.21 16.40
N LYS A 88 3.97 -20.60 17.43
CA LYS A 88 3.58 -19.18 17.38
C LYS A 88 4.42 -18.36 18.35
N GLN A 89 5.03 -17.30 17.84
CA GLN A 89 5.71 -16.29 18.66
C GLN A 89 4.98 -14.95 18.56
N LYS A 90 5.25 -14.04 19.50
CA LYS A 90 4.69 -12.68 19.46
C LYS A 90 5.68 -11.74 18.80
N ALA A 91 5.26 -11.07 17.74
CA ALA A 91 6.01 -9.97 17.15
C ALA A 91 6.28 -8.84 18.16
N PRO A 92 7.30 -7.99 17.90
CA PRO A 92 7.50 -6.74 18.62
C PRO A 92 6.26 -5.84 18.60
N PHE A 93 6.31 -4.78 19.40
CA PHE A 93 5.23 -3.80 19.44
C PHE A 93 5.13 -3.02 18.12
N TYR A 94 3.95 -3.04 17.51
CA TYR A 94 3.58 -2.24 16.35
C TYR A 94 2.35 -1.38 16.67
N LEU A 95 2.33 -0.17 16.10
CA LEU A 95 1.17 0.71 16.18
C LEU A 95 0.02 0.15 15.36
N LEU A 96 -1.19 0.31 15.89
CA LEU A 96 -2.41 -0.09 15.18
C LEU A 96 -2.81 0.98 14.18
N GLN A 97 -3.52 0.57 13.13
CA GLN A 97 -4.25 1.49 12.25
C GLN A 97 -5.12 2.46 13.06
N SER A 98 -5.83 1.95 14.07
CA SER A 98 -6.69 2.74 14.95
C SER A 98 -5.92 3.78 15.75
N ASP A 99 -4.68 3.49 16.16
CA ASP A 99 -3.85 4.44 16.91
C ASP A 99 -3.53 5.66 16.01
N ILE A 100 -3.14 5.44 14.75
CA ILE A 100 -2.82 6.51 13.80
C ILE A 100 -4.06 7.32 13.42
N VAL A 101 -5.18 6.66 13.13
CA VAL A 101 -6.44 7.35 12.83
C VAL A 101 -6.90 8.19 14.03
N THR A 102 -6.70 7.71 15.26
CA THR A 102 -7.06 8.46 16.48
C THR A 102 -6.17 9.68 16.69
N ILE A 103 -4.85 9.54 16.50
CA ILE A 103 -3.91 10.67 16.57
C ILE A 103 -4.29 11.73 15.52
N LEU A 104 -4.52 11.31 14.28
CA LEU A 104 -4.93 12.20 13.19
C LEU A 104 -6.25 12.91 13.48
N SER A 105 -7.27 12.17 13.95
CA SER A 105 -8.56 12.73 14.34
C SER A 105 -8.42 13.77 15.45
N THR A 106 -7.60 13.48 16.47
CA THR A 106 -7.31 14.40 17.57
C THR A 106 -6.63 15.67 17.07
N MET A 107 -5.64 15.55 16.17
CA MET A 107 -5.00 16.70 15.54
C MET A 107 -5.99 17.54 14.73
N ILE A 108 -6.89 16.92 13.98
CA ILE A 108 -7.93 17.62 13.21
C ILE A 108 -8.90 18.37 14.14
N VAL A 109 -9.32 17.76 15.26
CA VAL A 109 -10.17 18.43 16.25
C VAL A 109 -9.45 19.62 16.88
N ALA A 110 -8.19 19.46 17.28
CA ALA A 110 -7.38 20.56 17.82
C ALA A 110 -7.21 21.69 16.78
N LEU A 111 -6.99 21.34 15.52
CA LEU A 111 -6.90 22.29 14.41
C LEU A 111 -8.20 23.08 14.24
N ARG A 112 -9.36 22.42 14.27
CA ARG A 112 -10.68 23.08 14.23
C ARG A 112 -10.89 24.01 15.42
N CYS A 113 -10.51 23.60 16.62
CA CYS A 113 -10.57 24.47 17.80
C CYS A 113 -9.70 25.71 17.64
N ALA A 114 -8.45 25.57 17.16
CA ALA A 114 -7.57 26.69 16.87
C ALA A 114 -8.16 27.62 15.79
N LEU A 115 -8.74 27.05 14.74
CA LEU A 115 -9.40 27.79 13.66
C LEU A 115 -10.63 28.55 14.16
N MET A 116 -11.47 27.96 15.02
CA MET A 116 -12.63 28.63 15.62
C MET A 116 -12.22 29.73 16.60
N ALA A 117 -11.17 29.50 17.40
CA ALA A 117 -10.59 30.48 18.30
C ALA A 117 -9.99 31.67 17.54
N TRP A 118 -9.52 31.48 16.31
CA TRP A 118 -9.13 32.56 15.41
C TRP A 118 -10.34 33.22 14.73
N GLY A 119 -11.26 32.43 14.19
CA GLY A 119 -12.40 32.89 13.40
C GLY A 119 -13.39 33.77 14.18
N THR A 120 -13.67 33.43 15.44
CA THR A 120 -14.65 34.18 16.25
C THR A 120 -14.21 35.64 16.52
N PRO A 121 -12.97 35.89 17.01
CA PRO A 121 -12.40 37.25 17.06
C PRO A 121 -12.32 37.93 15.70
N LEU A 122 -11.96 37.18 14.65
CA LEU A 122 -11.80 37.72 13.31
C LEU A 122 -13.10 38.36 12.79
N VAL A 123 -14.25 37.72 12.99
CA VAL A 123 -15.57 38.26 12.58
C VAL A 123 -15.82 39.65 13.19
N TRP A 124 -15.54 39.82 14.48
CA TRP A 124 -15.67 41.12 15.15
C TRP A 124 -14.67 42.16 14.64
N ARG A 125 -13.41 41.75 14.41
CA ARG A 125 -12.38 42.65 13.85
C ARG A 125 -12.76 43.12 12.45
N VAL A 126 -13.28 42.23 11.62
CA VAL A 126 -13.80 42.56 10.29
C VAL A 126 -14.98 43.52 10.40
N ALA A 127 -15.93 43.25 11.31
CA ALA A 127 -17.09 44.11 11.51
C ALA A 127 -16.68 45.54 11.89
N VAL A 128 -15.79 45.69 12.87
CA VAL A 128 -15.28 47.01 13.30
C VAL A 128 -14.48 47.68 12.18
N PHE A 129 -13.60 46.95 11.50
CA PHE A 129 -12.81 47.49 10.39
C PHE A 129 -13.71 48.03 9.26
N LEU A 130 -14.77 47.29 8.89
CA LEU A 130 -15.71 47.72 7.86
C LEU A 130 -16.58 48.90 8.32
N MET A 131 -17.06 48.86 9.57
CA MET A 131 -17.81 49.98 10.17
C MET A 131 -16.97 51.26 10.26
N GLU A 132 -15.68 51.16 10.52
CA GLU A 132 -14.78 52.32 10.54
C GLU A 132 -14.55 52.88 9.12
N ARG A 133 -14.19 52.00 8.17
CA ARG A 133 -13.70 52.43 6.85
C ARG A 133 -14.81 52.88 5.89
N ARG A 134 -15.91 52.13 5.84
CA ARG A 134 -16.96 52.29 4.81
C ARG A 134 -18.37 52.37 5.38
N GLY A 135 -18.52 52.03 6.65
CA GLY A 135 -19.82 51.79 7.25
C GLY A 135 -20.38 50.42 6.83
N LEU A 136 -20.99 49.72 7.79
CA LEU A 136 -21.53 48.38 7.58
C LEU A 136 -23.05 48.40 7.62
N SER A 137 -23.74 47.95 6.57
CA SER A 137 -25.19 47.85 6.63
C SER A 137 -25.62 46.84 7.70
N ARG A 138 -26.76 47.08 8.37
CA ARG A 138 -27.24 46.18 9.43
C ARG A 138 -27.48 44.75 8.92
N ARG A 139 -27.95 44.60 7.68
CA ARG A 139 -28.12 43.30 7.02
C ARG A 139 -26.77 42.59 6.90
N ASN A 140 -25.74 43.29 6.42
CA ASN A 140 -24.40 42.72 6.26
C ASN A 140 -23.75 42.40 7.61
N LEU A 141 -23.95 43.24 8.64
CA LEU A 141 -23.51 42.94 10.00
C LEU A 141 -24.21 41.70 10.56
N LYS A 142 -25.53 41.57 10.37
CA LYS A 142 -26.28 40.38 10.79
C LYS A 142 -25.78 39.13 10.06
N THR A 143 -25.58 39.21 8.75
CA THR A 143 -25.05 38.09 7.96
C THR A 143 -23.64 37.71 8.42
N LEU A 144 -22.76 38.69 8.63
CA LEU A 144 -21.40 38.49 9.11
C LEU A 144 -21.36 37.84 10.49
N LEU A 145 -22.18 38.31 11.44
CA LEU A 145 -22.23 37.75 12.79
C LEU A 145 -22.89 36.36 12.84
N HIS A 146 -23.89 36.09 12.01
CA HIS A 146 -24.64 34.84 12.05
C HIS A 146 -24.00 33.71 11.23
N TYR A 147 -23.46 34.05 10.05
CA TYR A 147 -22.92 33.07 9.10
C TYR A 147 -21.40 33.15 8.96
N GLY A 148 -20.74 34.17 9.52
CA GLY A 148 -19.30 34.35 9.38
C GLY A 148 -18.87 34.74 7.95
N VAL A 149 -19.77 35.23 7.10
CA VAL A 149 -19.49 35.63 5.71
C VAL A 149 -20.03 37.02 5.41
N LEU A 150 -19.42 37.69 4.43
CA LEU A 150 -20.00 38.90 3.83
C LEU A 150 -21.08 38.53 2.83
N GLY A 151 -22.12 39.38 2.73
CA GLY A 151 -23.18 39.20 1.73
C GLY A 151 -22.62 39.32 0.30
N PRO A 152 -23.11 38.52 -0.67
CA PRO A 152 -22.65 38.59 -2.05
C PRO A 152 -22.88 39.99 -2.63
N GLY A 153 -21.87 40.53 -3.31
CA GLY A 153 -21.90 41.88 -3.90
C GLY A 153 -21.67 43.03 -2.90
N ALA A 154 -21.60 42.75 -1.59
CA ALA A 154 -21.25 43.76 -0.61
C ALA A 154 -19.76 44.13 -0.75
N TYR A 155 -19.48 45.40 -1.10
CA TYR A 155 -18.13 45.99 -1.11
C TYR A 155 -17.15 45.45 -2.17
N SER A 156 -17.62 44.99 -3.33
CA SER A 156 -16.79 44.44 -4.41
C SER A 156 -15.74 45.41 -5.00
N SER A 157 -15.83 46.71 -4.70
CA SER A 157 -14.92 47.74 -5.21
C SER A 157 -13.62 47.92 -4.43
N ASP A 158 -13.45 47.32 -3.24
CA ASP A 158 -12.17 47.37 -2.49
C ASP A 158 -11.39 46.08 -2.61
N PHE A 159 -10.10 46.20 -2.88
CA PHE A 159 -9.16 45.10 -2.70
C PHE A 159 -9.20 44.53 -1.27
N SER A 160 -9.30 45.38 -0.25
CA SER A 160 -9.36 44.92 1.16
C SER A 160 -10.62 44.11 1.47
N SER A 161 -11.75 44.47 0.86
CA SER A 161 -13.03 43.77 1.04
C SER A 161 -13.04 42.42 0.34
N ILE A 162 -12.38 42.32 -0.83
CA ILE A 162 -12.15 41.05 -1.53
C ILE A 162 -11.31 40.11 -0.65
N ILE A 163 -10.19 40.58 -0.10
CA ILE A 163 -9.33 39.79 0.79
C ILE A 163 -10.09 39.31 2.03
N ILE A 164 -10.88 40.19 2.66
CA ILE A 164 -11.72 39.82 3.82
C ILE A 164 -12.74 38.75 3.44
N SER A 165 -13.45 38.92 2.32
CA SER A 165 -14.43 37.94 1.85
C SER A 165 -13.79 36.58 1.57
N LEU A 166 -12.61 36.58 0.92
CA LEU A 166 -11.84 35.36 0.66
C LEU A 166 -11.36 34.70 1.95
N LEU A 167 -10.90 35.48 2.94
CA LEU A 167 -10.46 34.95 4.24
C LEU A 167 -11.62 34.28 4.98
N LEU A 168 -12.78 34.94 5.06
CA LEU A 168 -13.96 34.39 5.71
C LEU A 168 -14.44 33.11 5.02
N LEU A 169 -14.46 33.09 3.69
CA LEU A 169 -14.79 31.89 2.91
C LEU A 169 -13.76 30.77 3.16
N ALA A 170 -12.47 31.08 3.14
CA ALA A 170 -11.41 30.12 3.38
C ALA A 170 -11.51 29.48 4.78
N VAL A 171 -11.84 30.26 5.81
CA VAL A 171 -12.08 29.74 7.17
C VAL A 171 -13.22 28.71 7.18
N ILE A 172 -14.29 28.95 6.43
CA ILE A 172 -15.41 27.99 6.31
C ILE A 172 -14.95 26.73 5.59
N VAL A 173 -14.35 26.87 4.40
CA VAL A 173 -13.88 25.73 3.60
C VAL A 173 -12.87 24.89 4.40
N ALA A 174 -11.94 25.54 5.11
CA ALA A 174 -10.95 24.87 5.95
C ALA A 174 -11.59 24.04 7.07
N ASN A 175 -12.66 24.53 7.73
CA ASN A 175 -13.39 23.78 8.75
C ASN A 175 -14.02 22.48 8.21
N PHE A 176 -14.49 22.50 6.95
CA PHE A 176 -15.13 21.35 6.29
C PHE A 176 -14.16 20.47 5.49
N SER A 177 -12.89 20.85 5.37
CA SER A 177 -11.92 20.15 4.51
C SER A 177 -11.37 18.84 5.10
N SER A 178 -11.63 18.51 6.37
CA SER A 178 -11.09 17.31 7.04
C SER A 178 -11.27 15.99 6.28
N PRO A 179 -12.42 15.72 5.60
CA PRO A 179 -12.59 14.50 4.80
C PRO A 179 -11.58 14.35 3.65
N ILE A 180 -10.99 15.46 3.15
CA ILE A 180 -9.97 15.41 2.10
C ILE A 180 -8.70 14.74 2.64
N LEU A 181 -8.30 15.08 3.87
CA LEU A 181 -7.12 14.50 4.52
C LEU A 181 -7.38 13.07 5.00
N THR A 182 -8.51 12.81 5.68
CA THR A 182 -8.79 11.44 6.14
C THR A 182 -9.03 10.49 4.98
N GLY A 183 -9.66 10.98 3.91
CA GLY A 183 -9.86 10.25 2.66
C GLY A 183 -8.64 10.21 1.73
N SER A 184 -7.47 10.71 2.16
CA SER A 184 -6.22 10.54 1.40
C SER A 184 -5.50 9.24 1.74
N ILE A 185 -5.87 8.57 2.83
CA ILE A 185 -5.22 7.33 3.29
C ILE A 185 -6.06 6.13 2.84
N SER A 186 -5.47 5.28 2.00
CA SER A 186 -6.02 4.00 1.60
C SER A 186 -5.31 2.88 2.34
N TRP A 187 -6.07 2.01 2.99
CA TRP A 187 -5.54 0.87 3.73
C TRP A 187 -5.59 -0.37 2.86
N VAL A 188 -4.43 -0.85 2.40
CA VAL A 188 -4.33 -1.99 1.49
C VAL A 188 -3.82 -3.21 2.25
N PRO A 189 -4.50 -4.37 2.18
CA PRO A 189 -3.98 -5.61 2.74
C PRO A 189 -2.57 -5.92 2.23
N SER A 190 -1.64 -6.11 3.14
CA SER A 190 -0.24 -6.43 2.83
C SER A 190 0.33 -7.30 3.94
N ASN A 191 1.31 -8.14 3.62
CA ASN A 191 2.08 -8.83 4.65
C ASN A 191 3.25 -7.96 5.08
N GLN A 192 3.61 -8.04 6.36
CA GLN A 192 4.75 -7.39 6.96
C GLN A 192 5.71 -8.45 7.50
N LEU A 193 7.02 -8.20 7.38
CA LEU A 193 8.05 -9.07 7.96
C LEU A 193 8.27 -8.73 9.43
N ALA A 194 8.24 -9.74 10.29
CA ALA A 194 8.61 -9.59 11.69
C ALA A 194 10.13 -9.60 11.82
N GLN A 195 10.70 -8.47 12.25
CA GLN A 195 12.13 -8.32 12.50
C GLN A 195 12.43 -8.39 14.00
N GLY A 196 13.67 -8.77 14.34
CA GLY A 196 14.15 -8.74 15.73
C GLY A 196 13.58 -9.84 16.63
N LEU A 197 12.98 -10.90 16.05
CA LEU A 197 12.58 -12.09 16.79
C LEU A 197 13.78 -13.03 16.98
N PRO A 198 13.97 -13.62 18.18
CA PRO A 198 14.93 -14.71 18.37
C PRO A 198 14.36 -15.98 17.75
N LEU A 199 14.79 -16.28 16.52
CA LEU A 199 14.28 -17.41 15.74
C LEU A 199 15.34 -18.51 15.61
N SER A 200 14.94 -19.74 15.82
CA SER A 200 15.72 -20.90 15.40
C SER A 200 15.73 -21.00 13.87
N PRO A 201 16.89 -21.28 13.25
CA PRO A 201 16.99 -21.33 11.79
C PRO A 201 16.18 -22.49 11.20
N ALA A 202 15.64 -22.27 10.01
CA ALA A 202 15.00 -23.31 9.21
C ALA A 202 16.01 -24.38 8.81
N ARG A 203 15.61 -25.64 8.93
CA ARG A 203 16.45 -26.78 8.54
C ARG A 203 16.06 -27.24 7.14
N PHE A 204 16.97 -27.11 6.18
CA PHE A 204 16.79 -27.62 4.83
C PHE A 204 17.67 -28.84 4.61
N ASP A 205 17.10 -29.87 4.01
CA ASP A 205 17.88 -31.01 3.54
C ASP A 205 18.74 -30.57 2.34
N ASP A 206 20.04 -30.83 2.42
CA ASP A 206 21.01 -30.44 1.40
C ASP A 206 21.99 -31.59 1.12
N ILE A 207 22.62 -31.54 -0.05
CA ILE A 207 23.64 -32.51 -0.45
C ILE A 207 24.98 -31.78 -0.53
N GLU A 208 25.83 -31.99 0.47
CA GLU A 208 27.24 -31.57 0.39
C GLU A 208 28.06 -32.51 -0.50
N ASP A 209 29.14 -31.95 -1.05
CA ASP A 209 30.09 -32.70 -1.84
C ASP A 209 30.75 -33.82 -1.01
N GLY A 210 30.47 -35.09 -1.34
CA GLY A 210 31.32 -36.21 -0.95
C GLY A 210 30.78 -37.21 0.07
N ILE A 211 29.55 -37.10 0.56
CA ILE A 211 28.99 -38.09 1.52
C ILE A 211 27.91 -38.95 0.86
N ARG A 212 27.98 -40.28 1.01
CA ARG A 212 27.07 -41.24 0.39
C ARG A 212 25.99 -41.67 1.39
N SER A 213 24.72 -41.30 1.18
CA SER A 213 23.59 -41.80 1.99
C SER A 213 23.25 -43.26 1.62
N LYS A 214 22.68 -44.05 2.56
CA LYS A 214 22.22 -45.43 2.28
C LYS A 214 21.17 -45.50 1.17
N GLN A 215 20.36 -44.45 1.01
CA GLN A 215 19.32 -44.36 -0.01
C GLN A 215 19.89 -44.27 -1.43
N ARG A 216 21.12 -43.76 -1.59
CA ARG A 216 21.84 -43.77 -2.86
C ARG A 216 21.99 -45.19 -3.40
N THR A 217 22.48 -46.12 -2.58
CA THR A 217 22.69 -47.51 -3.00
C THR A 217 21.37 -48.17 -3.38
N SER A 218 20.28 -47.87 -2.67
CA SER A 218 18.94 -48.35 -3.01
C SER A 218 18.40 -47.76 -4.31
N TYR A 219 18.66 -46.48 -4.61
CA TYR A 219 18.24 -45.86 -5.85
C TYR A 219 18.94 -46.46 -7.07
N PHE A 220 20.26 -46.62 -7.00
CA PHE A 220 21.09 -47.18 -8.07
C PHE A 220 21.00 -48.70 -8.20
N ASN A 221 20.38 -49.40 -7.24
CA ASN A 221 20.13 -50.82 -7.36
C ASN A 221 19.08 -51.08 -8.44
N SER A 222 19.47 -51.67 -9.57
CA SER A 222 18.59 -51.98 -10.70
C SER A 222 17.33 -52.74 -10.28
N ASN A 223 17.44 -53.65 -9.30
CA ASN A 223 16.34 -54.47 -8.78
C ASN A 223 15.34 -53.69 -7.91
N ALA A 224 15.64 -52.44 -7.54
CA ALA A 224 14.81 -51.62 -6.66
C ALA A 224 13.90 -50.65 -7.43
N ALA A 225 13.23 -51.11 -8.48
CA ALA A 225 12.31 -50.28 -9.28
C ALA A 225 11.23 -49.59 -8.44
N TYR A 226 10.73 -50.26 -7.39
CA TYR A 226 9.76 -49.71 -6.46
C TYR A 226 10.27 -48.46 -5.70
N VAL A 227 11.57 -48.40 -5.40
CA VAL A 227 12.18 -47.24 -4.72
C VAL A 227 12.08 -46.03 -5.62
N ARG A 228 12.49 -46.18 -6.89
CA ARG A 228 12.45 -45.11 -7.90
C ARG A 228 11.03 -44.66 -8.20
N GLN A 229 10.07 -45.60 -8.25
CA GLN A 229 8.65 -45.26 -8.34
C GLN A 229 8.20 -44.38 -7.18
N GLY A 230 8.71 -44.65 -5.97
CA GLY A 230 8.49 -43.80 -4.81
C GLY A 230 8.99 -42.37 -4.97
N PHE A 231 10.13 -42.14 -5.65
CA PHE A 231 10.62 -40.79 -5.98
C PHE A 231 9.70 -40.09 -6.99
N VAL A 232 9.22 -40.81 -8.02
CA VAL A 232 8.28 -40.23 -9.00
C VAL A 232 6.98 -39.80 -8.33
N LEU A 233 6.38 -40.66 -7.50
CA LEU A 233 5.13 -40.34 -6.80
C LEU A 233 5.28 -39.14 -5.86
N ASP A 234 6.42 -39.05 -5.17
CA ASP A 234 6.75 -37.94 -4.28
C ASP A 234 6.98 -36.63 -5.06
N ALA A 235 7.72 -36.70 -6.18
CA ALA A 235 7.89 -35.58 -7.10
C ALA A 235 6.54 -35.06 -7.62
N LEU A 236 5.60 -35.95 -7.97
CA LEU A 236 4.25 -35.56 -8.39
C LEU A 236 3.49 -34.82 -7.29
N GLY A 237 3.58 -35.29 -6.04
CA GLY A 237 3.01 -34.60 -4.89
C GLY A 237 3.60 -33.20 -4.70
N MET A 238 4.94 -33.09 -4.81
CA MET A 238 5.64 -31.80 -4.73
C MET A 238 5.27 -30.85 -5.87
N ALA A 239 5.12 -31.35 -7.10
CA ALA A 239 4.64 -30.54 -8.21
C ALA A 239 3.22 -30.01 -7.97
N GLY A 240 2.34 -30.87 -7.44
CA GLY A 240 0.97 -30.54 -7.04
C GLY A 240 0.90 -29.41 -6.01
N LEU A 241 1.80 -29.41 -5.02
CA LEU A 241 1.87 -28.39 -3.98
C LEU A 241 2.54 -27.08 -4.46
N GLY A 242 3.58 -27.19 -5.28
CA GLY A 242 4.40 -26.05 -5.69
C GLY A 242 3.86 -25.25 -6.87
N TRP A 243 3.10 -25.90 -7.76
CA TRP A 243 2.72 -25.32 -9.04
C TRP A 243 1.22 -25.40 -9.30
N GLY A 244 0.62 -24.22 -9.54
CA GLY A 244 -0.74 -24.08 -10.07
C GLY A 244 -0.79 -24.17 -11.59
N ARG A 245 -1.91 -23.80 -12.20
CA ARG A 245 -2.07 -23.77 -13.66
C ARG A 245 -1.56 -22.48 -14.32
N ASP A 246 -1.22 -21.47 -13.54
CA ASP A 246 -0.75 -20.19 -14.08
C ASP A 246 0.64 -20.34 -14.70
N ILE A 247 0.92 -19.55 -15.74
CA ILE A 247 2.24 -19.49 -16.37
C ILE A 247 3.08 -18.46 -15.59
N GLU A 248 4.20 -18.92 -15.04
CA GLU A 248 5.09 -18.12 -14.20
C GLU A 248 6.51 -18.11 -14.81
N PRO A 249 6.78 -17.26 -15.82
CA PRO A 249 8.05 -17.28 -16.53
C PRO A 249 9.20 -16.86 -15.61
N GLY A 250 10.32 -17.60 -15.66
CA GLY A 250 11.52 -17.31 -14.87
C GLY A 250 11.38 -17.55 -13.36
N VAL A 251 10.28 -18.15 -12.91
CA VAL A 251 10.09 -18.53 -11.51
C VAL A 251 10.70 -19.91 -11.27
N LEU A 252 11.48 -20.02 -10.20
CA LEU A 252 12.06 -21.25 -9.69
C LEU A 252 11.38 -21.56 -8.36
N LYS A 253 10.96 -22.82 -8.17
CA LYS A 253 10.29 -23.24 -6.94
C LYS A 253 10.90 -24.51 -6.36
N ARG A 254 10.89 -24.57 -5.03
CA ARG A 254 11.21 -25.76 -4.24
C ARG A 254 10.11 -26.01 -3.23
N VAL A 255 9.70 -27.26 -3.10
CA VAL A 255 8.80 -27.68 -2.02
C VAL A 255 9.62 -28.28 -0.88
N SER A 256 9.35 -27.84 0.35
CA SER A 256 10.03 -28.25 1.57
C SER A 256 9.06 -28.20 2.76
N SER A 257 8.88 -29.32 3.45
CA SER A 257 8.02 -29.39 4.65
C SER A 257 8.56 -28.57 5.82
N SER A 258 9.87 -28.29 5.85
CA SER A 258 10.52 -27.49 6.91
C SER A 258 9.96 -26.09 7.12
N ILE A 259 9.20 -25.56 6.16
CA ILE A 259 8.62 -24.22 6.19
C ILE A 259 7.09 -24.24 6.09
N GLU A 260 6.45 -25.41 6.25
CA GLU A 260 4.99 -25.57 6.13
C GLU A 260 4.21 -24.64 7.06
N THR A 261 4.77 -24.37 8.25
CA THR A 261 4.14 -23.50 9.26
C THR A 261 4.36 -22.01 9.00
N LEU A 262 5.27 -21.63 8.09
CA LEU A 262 5.54 -20.22 7.82
C LEU A 262 4.40 -19.59 7.01
N ALA A 263 4.02 -18.38 7.40
CA ALA A 263 3.04 -17.62 6.63
C ALA A 263 3.56 -17.26 5.23
N ILE A 264 2.64 -17.13 4.27
CA ILE A 264 2.94 -16.69 2.90
C ILE A 264 3.57 -15.29 2.92
N ASN A 265 4.59 -15.07 2.10
CA ASN A 265 5.48 -13.89 2.06
C ASN A 265 6.54 -13.82 3.17
N SER A 266 6.70 -14.87 3.98
CA SER A 266 7.91 -15.01 4.79
C SER A 266 9.14 -15.13 3.88
N THR A 267 10.28 -14.59 4.28
CA THR A 267 11.50 -14.63 3.46
C THR A 267 12.56 -15.54 4.07
N ILE A 268 13.38 -16.17 3.24
CA ILE A 268 14.40 -17.14 3.66
C ILE A 268 15.77 -16.65 3.19
N GLN A 269 16.73 -16.59 4.12
CA GLN A 269 18.02 -15.96 3.88
C GLN A 269 18.85 -16.69 2.83
N ASN A 270 18.99 -18.00 3.00
CA ASN A 270 19.83 -18.85 2.14
C ASN A 270 19.10 -20.15 1.81
N VAL A 271 18.79 -20.39 0.54
CA VAL A 271 18.16 -21.64 0.12
C VAL A 271 18.47 -21.96 -1.33
N THR A 272 18.78 -23.23 -1.57
CA THR A 272 19.00 -23.79 -2.91
C THR A 272 17.66 -24.14 -3.55
N LEU A 273 17.41 -23.62 -4.75
CA LEU A 273 16.27 -23.92 -5.61
C LEU A 273 16.73 -24.70 -6.85
N PRO A 274 15.90 -25.61 -7.39
CA PRO A 274 16.18 -26.21 -8.68
C PRO A 274 16.11 -25.15 -9.79
N TYR A 275 17.13 -25.12 -10.65
CA TYR A 275 17.22 -24.21 -11.77
C TYR A 275 17.03 -24.98 -13.07
N PHE A 276 15.96 -24.67 -13.81
CA PHE A 276 15.77 -25.11 -15.18
C PHE A 276 15.23 -23.96 -16.00
N LYS A 277 15.90 -23.63 -17.10
CA LYS A 277 15.50 -22.53 -17.98
C LYS A 277 15.54 -22.98 -19.43
N VAL A 278 14.44 -22.81 -20.13
CA VAL A 278 14.37 -23.00 -21.58
C VAL A 278 14.81 -21.69 -22.24
N HIS A 279 15.77 -21.77 -23.16
CA HIS A 279 16.27 -20.61 -23.91
C HIS A 279 15.60 -20.50 -25.28
N SER A 280 15.33 -21.63 -25.93
CA SER A 280 14.57 -21.65 -27.19
C SER A 280 13.91 -23.01 -27.42
N ILE A 281 12.79 -22.98 -28.16
CA ILE A 281 12.10 -24.14 -28.71
C ILE A 281 12.02 -23.93 -30.22
N GLN A 282 12.70 -24.77 -30.99
CA GLN A 282 12.75 -24.69 -32.44
C GLN A 282 12.05 -25.90 -33.04
N TRP A 283 10.81 -25.70 -33.49
CA TRP A 283 10.01 -26.76 -34.09
C TRP A 283 10.63 -27.27 -35.39
N ILE A 284 10.73 -28.59 -35.51
CA ILE A 284 11.33 -29.25 -36.67
C ILE A 284 10.35 -29.20 -37.84
N THR A 285 10.84 -28.80 -39.01
CA THR A 285 10.03 -28.67 -40.24
C THR A 285 10.29 -29.77 -41.26
N ASN A 286 11.49 -30.36 -41.26
CA ASN A 286 11.86 -31.46 -42.15
C ASN A 286 12.07 -32.75 -41.38
N ARG A 287 11.67 -33.87 -41.99
CA ARG A 287 11.85 -35.21 -41.43
C ARG A 287 13.33 -35.54 -41.16
N ASP A 288 14.22 -35.15 -42.07
CA ASP A 288 15.63 -35.52 -42.04
C ASP A 288 16.39 -34.89 -40.86
N ASP A 289 15.79 -33.87 -40.23
CA ASP A 289 16.32 -33.21 -39.04
C ASP A 289 16.05 -34.01 -37.74
N ILE A 290 15.32 -35.13 -37.81
CA ILE A 290 14.97 -35.99 -36.66
C ILE A 290 15.93 -37.20 -36.61
N PRO A 291 16.89 -37.24 -35.68
CA PRO A 291 17.80 -38.36 -35.53
C PRO A 291 17.06 -39.67 -35.24
N SER A 292 17.59 -40.78 -35.74
CA SER A 292 17.11 -42.14 -35.44
C SER A 292 15.66 -42.47 -35.87
N LEU A 293 15.02 -41.60 -36.66
CA LEU A 293 13.69 -41.84 -37.21
C LEU A 293 13.76 -42.80 -38.42
N ARG A 294 13.62 -44.11 -38.16
CA ARG A 294 13.51 -45.16 -39.20
C ARG A 294 12.05 -45.59 -39.40
N ASP A 295 11.69 -45.88 -40.65
CA ASP A 295 10.41 -46.49 -41.05
C ASP A 295 9.14 -45.81 -40.51
N ASN A 296 9.17 -44.49 -40.34
CA ASN A 296 8.07 -43.69 -39.78
C ASN A 296 7.58 -44.15 -38.40
N SER A 297 8.43 -44.82 -37.61
CA SER A 297 8.11 -45.20 -36.24
C SER A 297 8.87 -44.36 -35.23
N THR A 298 8.19 -43.96 -34.15
CA THR A 298 8.87 -43.27 -33.03
C THR A 298 9.73 -44.20 -32.19
N THR A 299 9.69 -45.52 -32.42
CA THR A 299 10.42 -46.50 -31.60
C THR A 299 11.90 -46.16 -31.47
N GLY A 300 12.59 -45.88 -32.59
CA GLY A 300 14.02 -45.53 -32.56
C GLY A 300 14.32 -44.16 -31.93
N VAL A 301 13.35 -43.24 -31.93
CA VAL A 301 13.48 -41.91 -31.31
C VAL A 301 13.24 -41.98 -29.80
N LEU A 302 12.35 -42.86 -29.35
CA LEU A 302 11.97 -43.04 -27.95
C LEU A 302 12.80 -44.11 -27.23
N GLU A 303 13.50 -44.98 -27.94
CA GLU A 303 14.38 -46.00 -27.38
C GLU A 303 15.47 -45.42 -26.44
N PRO A 304 16.17 -44.32 -26.79
CA PRO A 304 17.12 -43.69 -25.87
C PRO A 304 16.48 -43.35 -24.51
N TYR A 305 15.25 -42.84 -24.52
CA TYR A 305 14.50 -42.55 -23.30
C TYR A 305 14.17 -43.82 -22.50
N GLN A 306 13.75 -44.90 -23.17
CA GLN A 306 13.44 -46.17 -22.49
C GLN A 306 14.68 -46.75 -21.79
N ASN A 307 15.86 -46.55 -22.37
CA ASN A 307 17.12 -47.06 -21.85
C ASN A 307 17.75 -46.14 -20.78
N SER A 308 17.51 -44.84 -20.86
CA SER A 308 18.13 -43.84 -19.99
C SER A 308 17.29 -43.48 -18.75
N THR A 309 16.08 -44.02 -18.61
CA THR A 309 15.19 -43.61 -17.52
C THR A 309 15.26 -44.59 -16.34
N PRO A 310 15.16 -44.06 -15.11
CA PRO A 310 15.14 -44.90 -13.91
C PRO A 310 13.95 -45.88 -13.88
N ILE A 311 12.88 -45.56 -14.59
CA ILE A 311 11.64 -46.35 -14.65
C ILE A 311 11.19 -46.38 -16.10
N GLY A 312 11.05 -47.59 -16.66
CA GLY A 312 10.46 -47.75 -17.98
C GLY A 312 8.99 -47.33 -17.94
N ALA A 313 8.64 -46.27 -18.67
CA ALA A 313 7.24 -45.90 -18.84
C ALA A 313 6.60 -46.80 -19.91
N LEU A 314 5.70 -47.68 -19.48
CA LEU A 314 4.99 -48.62 -20.37
C LEU A 314 3.94 -47.93 -21.25
N THR A 315 3.44 -46.76 -20.84
CA THR A 315 2.39 -46.03 -21.56
C THR A 315 2.65 -44.53 -21.52
N LEU A 316 2.50 -43.88 -22.67
CA LEU A 316 2.70 -42.44 -22.82
C LEU A 316 1.32 -41.77 -23.05
N PRO A 317 0.81 -40.98 -22.10
CA PRO A 317 -0.53 -40.39 -22.15
C PRO A 317 -0.57 -39.25 -23.17
N PHE A 318 -1.73 -38.99 -23.76
CA PHE A 318 -1.91 -37.84 -24.65
C PHE A 318 -1.43 -36.52 -24.01
N GLY A 319 -0.68 -35.71 -24.77
CA GLY A 319 -0.18 -34.41 -24.33
C GLY A 319 1.23 -34.39 -23.72
N TYR A 320 1.91 -35.53 -23.58
CA TYR A 320 3.25 -35.55 -23.01
C TYR A 320 4.27 -34.81 -23.90
N ALA A 321 5.25 -34.16 -23.25
CA ALA A 321 6.41 -33.53 -23.87
C ALA A 321 7.69 -34.10 -23.25
N LEU A 322 8.56 -34.68 -24.09
CA LEU A 322 9.66 -35.51 -23.64
C LEU A 322 10.99 -35.03 -24.22
N LEU A 323 11.93 -34.62 -23.36
CA LEU A 323 13.31 -34.38 -23.79
C LEU A 323 14.04 -35.72 -23.93
N ILE A 324 14.42 -36.04 -25.17
CA ILE A 324 15.22 -37.22 -25.49
C ILE A 324 16.65 -36.95 -25.01
N PRO A 325 17.22 -37.84 -24.17
CA PRO A 325 18.57 -37.68 -23.68
C PRO A 325 19.57 -37.88 -24.82
N ASN A 326 20.61 -37.04 -24.82
CA ASN A 326 21.73 -37.15 -25.77
C ASN A 326 22.84 -38.09 -25.25
N THR A 327 22.66 -38.68 -24.07
CA THR A 327 23.69 -39.47 -23.40
C THR A 327 23.56 -40.94 -23.74
N THR A 328 24.68 -41.58 -24.08
CA THR A 328 24.79 -43.04 -24.22
C THR A 328 24.93 -43.75 -22.87
N THR A 329 25.03 -43.00 -21.77
CA THR A 329 25.13 -43.55 -20.42
C THR A 329 23.76 -43.96 -19.90
N THR A 330 23.75 -45.05 -19.13
CA THR A 330 22.55 -45.45 -18.38
C THR A 330 22.40 -44.54 -17.17
N TRP A 331 21.17 -44.30 -16.71
CA TRP A 331 20.90 -43.51 -15.50
C TRP A 331 21.69 -43.99 -14.27
N SER A 332 22.07 -45.27 -14.24
CA SER A 332 22.86 -45.88 -13.17
C SER A 332 24.34 -45.51 -13.17
N SER A 333 24.87 -45.04 -14.31
CA SER A 333 26.26 -44.61 -14.45
C SER A 333 26.41 -43.10 -14.58
N ASP A 334 25.34 -42.34 -14.34
CA ASP A 334 25.39 -40.88 -14.38
C ASP A 334 26.42 -40.34 -13.36
N PRO A 335 27.26 -39.36 -13.75
CA PRO A 335 28.22 -38.77 -12.85
C PRO A 335 27.51 -38.07 -11.68
N MET A 336 28.21 -38.00 -10.55
CA MET A 336 27.72 -37.34 -9.33
C MET A 336 28.56 -36.11 -8.99
N GLU A 337 29.34 -35.64 -9.95
CA GLU A 337 30.10 -34.41 -9.84
C GLU A 337 29.15 -33.22 -9.94
N ALA A 338 29.40 -32.20 -9.12
CA ALA A 338 28.63 -30.98 -9.17
C ALA A 338 28.79 -30.34 -10.56
N THR A 339 27.70 -30.30 -11.33
CA THR A 339 27.73 -29.85 -12.72
C THR A 339 26.53 -28.98 -13.03
N THR A 340 26.74 -28.06 -13.97
CA THR A 340 25.67 -27.39 -14.71
C THR A 340 25.58 -28.02 -16.09
N ILE A 341 24.38 -28.05 -16.66
CA ILE A 341 24.16 -28.58 -18.00
C ILE A 341 23.60 -27.46 -18.85
N GLN A 342 24.25 -27.16 -19.96
CA GLN A 342 23.73 -26.33 -21.04
C GLN A 342 23.74 -27.20 -22.30
N ASP A 343 22.56 -27.50 -22.82
CA ASP A 343 22.42 -28.53 -23.85
C ASP A 343 21.28 -28.19 -24.80
N THR A 344 21.31 -28.79 -25.99
CA THR A 344 20.22 -28.76 -26.97
C THR A 344 19.77 -30.19 -27.25
N ARG A 345 18.54 -30.51 -26.88
CA ARG A 345 17.99 -31.87 -27.00
C ARG A 345 16.76 -31.92 -27.88
N LEU A 346 16.56 -33.07 -28.51
CA LEU A 346 15.33 -33.35 -29.23
C LEU A 346 14.18 -33.50 -28.24
N LEU A 347 13.10 -32.79 -28.48
CA LEU A 347 11.83 -32.92 -27.78
C LEU A 347 10.86 -33.71 -28.66
N ALA A 348 10.21 -34.72 -28.09
CA ALA A 348 9.09 -35.41 -28.71
C ALA A 348 7.79 -35.07 -27.98
N VAL A 349 6.78 -34.62 -28.72
CA VAL A 349 5.46 -34.23 -28.17
C VAL A 349 4.38 -35.08 -28.79
N TYR A 350 3.56 -35.72 -27.96
CA TYR A 350 2.35 -36.41 -28.42
C TYR A 350 1.21 -35.40 -28.56
N TYR A 351 1.12 -34.85 -29.77
CA TYR A 351 0.33 -33.66 -30.07
C TYR A 351 -1.13 -33.95 -30.37
N LYS A 352 -1.43 -34.96 -31.19
CA LYS A 352 -2.80 -35.24 -31.64
C LYS A 352 -3.09 -36.74 -31.59
N PHE A 353 -4.21 -37.09 -30.98
CA PHE A 353 -4.82 -38.41 -31.09
C PHE A 353 -5.90 -38.36 -32.16
N ASP A 354 -5.85 -39.27 -33.13
CA ASP A 354 -6.84 -39.36 -34.19
C ASP A 354 -7.30 -40.82 -34.32
N SER A 355 -8.57 -41.05 -34.06
CA SER A 355 -9.24 -42.34 -34.21
C SER A 355 -10.44 -42.17 -35.13
N GLU A 356 -10.95 -43.27 -35.70
CA GLU A 356 -12.08 -43.24 -36.65
C GLU A 356 -13.31 -42.48 -36.14
N THR A 357 -13.47 -42.37 -34.81
CA THR A 357 -14.64 -41.75 -34.18
C THR A 357 -14.34 -40.46 -33.41
N LYS A 358 -13.07 -40.17 -33.11
CA LYS A 358 -12.67 -39.04 -32.25
C LYS A 358 -11.28 -38.55 -32.62
N GLY A 359 -11.16 -37.24 -32.81
CA GLY A 359 -9.89 -36.53 -32.91
C GLY A 359 -9.74 -35.55 -31.75
N GLU A 360 -8.65 -35.64 -31.00
CA GLU A 360 -8.29 -34.72 -29.93
C GLU A 360 -6.89 -34.17 -30.21
N ALA A 361 -6.74 -32.85 -30.20
CA ALA A 361 -5.45 -32.17 -30.39
C ALA A 361 -5.11 -31.36 -29.15
N LEU A 362 -3.83 -31.37 -28.77
CA LEU A 362 -3.34 -30.72 -27.55
C LEU A 362 -3.52 -29.20 -27.65
N THR A 363 -3.32 -28.64 -28.83
CA THR A 363 -3.58 -27.25 -29.18
C THR A 363 -4.23 -27.21 -30.57
N PRO A 364 -5.10 -26.23 -30.88
CA PRO A 364 -5.68 -26.08 -32.21
C PRO A 364 -4.62 -25.80 -33.30
N THR A 365 -3.49 -25.18 -32.94
CA THR A 365 -2.46 -24.78 -33.91
C THR A 365 -1.06 -24.99 -33.34
N LEU A 366 -0.22 -25.70 -34.11
CA LEU A 366 1.23 -25.65 -33.98
C LEU A 366 1.79 -24.53 -34.86
N PRO A 367 3.05 -24.11 -34.65
CA PRO A 367 3.73 -23.22 -35.59
C PRO A 367 3.65 -23.76 -37.02
N PRO A 368 3.51 -22.86 -38.01
CA PRO A 368 3.34 -23.26 -39.41
C PRO A 368 4.54 -24.09 -39.87
N ASN A 369 4.26 -25.10 -40.71
CA ASN A 369 5.25 -26.02 -41.27
C ASN A 369 5.91 -26.98 -40.26
N THR A 370 5.43 -27.06 -39.01
CA THR A 370 5.89 -28.10 -38.07
C THR A 370 5.65 -29.49 -38.68
N TYR A 371 6.70 -30.32 -38.75
CA TYR A 371 6.63 -31.69 -39.22
C TYR A 371 5.81 -32.54 -38.23
N LEU A 372 4.81 -33.23 -38.75
CA LEU A 372 3.96 -34.15 -38.01
C LEU A 372 4.23 -35.58 -38.47
N LEU A 373 4.59 -36.44 -37.53
CA LEU A 373 4.75 -37.87 -37.77
C LEU A 373 3.50 -38.62 -37.34
N PRO A 374 2.68 -39.14 -38.29
CA PRO A 374 1.58 -40.03 -37.97
C PRO A 374 2.09 -41.45 -37.69
N GLU A 375 1.73 -42.00 -36.53
CA GLU A 375 1.98 -43.40 -36.14
C GLU A 375 0.69 -44.02 -35.61
N LYS A 376 -0.01 -44.77 -36.48
CA LYS A 376 -1.35 -45.32 -36.23
C LYS A 376 -2.34 -44.18 -35.86
N THR A 377 -2.84 -44.18 -34.63
CA THR A 377 -3.78 -43.17 -34.11
C THR A 377 -3.08 -41.99 -33.43
N ARG A 378 -1.74 -41.95 -33.42
CA ARG A 378 -0.94 -40.97 -32.69
C ARG A 378 -0.21 -40.07 -33.65
N HIS A 379 -0.14 -38.78 -33.35
CA HIS A 379 0.63 -37.80 -34.11
C HIS A 379 1.66 -37.16 -33.21
N TYR A 380 2.90 -37.23 -33.64
CA TYR A 380 4.04 -36.68 -32.92
C TYR A 380 4.56 -35.43 -33.62
N ALA A 381 4.90 -34.43 -32.82
CA ALA A 381 5.62 -33.24 -33.24
C ALA A 381 6.98 -33.22 -32.53
N PHE A 382 7.98 -32.64 -33.19
CA PHE A 382 9.35 -32.60 -32.68
C PHE A 382 9.90 -31.19 -32.68
N ALA A 383 10.76 -30.90 -31.71
CA ALA A 383 11.44 -29.62 -31.60
C ALA A 383 12.85 -29.79 -31.03
N TRP A 384 13.77 -28.91 -31.39
CA TRP A 384 15.03 -28.74 -30.68
C TRP A 384 14.84 -27.78 -29.52
N VAL A 385 15.18 -28.21 -28.31
CA VAL A 385 15.05 -27.41 -27.09
C VAL A 385 16.43 -27.13 -26.54
N THR A 386 16.82 -25.86 -26.55
CA THR A 386 18.04 -25.38 -25.89
C THR A 386 17.70 -24.95 -24.47
N PHE A 387 18.37 -25.51 -23.47
CA PHE A 387 18.07 -25.24 -22.06
C PHE A 387 19.32 -25.19 -21.19
N SER A 388 19.15 -24.71 -19.96
CA SER A 388 20.13 -24.86 -18.89
C SER A 388 19.50 -25.47 -17.65
N ALA A 389 20.24 -26.37 -17.00
CA ALA A 389 19.82 -27.07 -15.80
C ALA A 389 20.92 -27.07 -14.74
N GLY A 390 20.52 -26.96 -13.48
CA GLY A 390 21.38 -26.96 -12.30
C GLY A 390 20.58 -26.59 -11.06
N VAL A 391 21.17 -25.78 -10.20
CA VAL A 391 20.49 -25.14 -9.07
C VAL A 391 20.74 -23.63 -9.09
N GLY A 392 20.03 -22.90 -8.25
CA GLY A 392 20.32 -21.51 -7.95
C GLY A 392 20.18 -21.28 -6.46
N ARG A 393 21.04 -20.44 -5.88
CA ARG A 393 20.98 -20.10 -4.46
C ARG A 393 20.41 -18.71 -4.27
N CYS A 394 19.29 -18.63 -3.57
CA CYS A 394 18.81 -17.36 -3.02
C CYS A 394 19.74 -16.94 -1.88
N LYS A 395 20.21 -15.69 -1.90
CA LYS A 395 20.98 -15.07 -0.82
C LYS A 395 20.18 -13.89 -0.25
N GLU A 396 20.56 -13.41 0.93
CA GLU A 396 20.05 -12.14 1.49
C GLU A 396 18.53 -11.98 1.51
N TYR A 397 17.79 -13.05 1.85
CA TYR A 397 16.32 -13.01 1.97
C TYR A 397 15.56 -12.78 0.64
N GLN A 398 16.19 -13.11 -0.49
CA GLN A 398 15.61 -12.97 -1.84
C GLN A 398 14.59 -14.06 -2.22
N CYS A 399 14.45 -15.10 -1.41
CA CYS A 399 13.45 -16.15 -1.59
C CYS A 399 12.27 -15.93 -0.66
N ILE A 400 11.06 -16.18 -1.15
CA ILE A 400 9.83 -16.02 -0.37
C ILE A 400 9.02 -17.31 -0.33
N VAL A 401 8.26 -17.49 0.75
CA VAL A 401 7.23 -18.52 0.87
C VAL A 401 6.02 -18.09 0.03
N SER A 402 5.73 -18.81 -1.04
CA SER A 402 4.66 -18.48 -1.99
C SER A 402 3.35 -19.22 -1.72
N SER A 403 3.44 -20.42 -1.16
CA SER A 403 2.32 -21.22 -0.66
C SER A 403 2.84 -22.08 0.51
N PRO A 404 1.97 -22.75 1.27
CA PRO A 404 2.42 -23.69 2.31
C PRO A 404 3.45 -24.66 1.72
N SER A 405 4.60 -24.74 2.39
CA SER A 405 5.75 -25.58 1.98
C SER A 405 6.45 -25.18 0.68
N THR A 406 6.08 -24.09 -0.01
CA THR A 406 6.69 -23.75 -1.31
C THR A 406 7.47 -22.45 -1.26
N ILE A 407 8.75 -22.56 -1.58
CA ILE A 407 9.68 -21.45 -1.71
C ILE A 407 9.79 -21.07 -3.18
N ARG A 408 9.76 -19.77 -3.48
CA ARG A 408 10.07 -19.24 -4.80
C ARG A 408 11.13 -18.15 -4.74
N ASN A 409 11.85 -17.95 -5.84
CA ASN A 409 12.69 -16.76 -6.00
C ASN A 409 11.83 -15.50 -6.20
N ASN A 410 12.27 -14.38 -5.63
CA ASN A 410 11.69 -13.06 -5.87
C ASN A 410 12.59 -12.17 -6.75
N THR A 411 13.87 -12.53 -6.86
CA THR A 411 14.86 -11.90 -7.74
C THR A 411 15.43 -12.93 -8.72
N PRO A 412 16.06 -12.49 -9.82
CA PRO A 412 16.86 -13.38 -10.66
C PRO A 412 17.90 -14.12 -9.81
N VAL A 413 18.07 -15.41 -10.10
CA VAL A 413 19.06 -16.27 -9.43
C VAL A 413 20.02 -16.79 -10.49
N ASP A 414 21.30 -16.86 -10.16
CA ASP A 414 22.32 -17.39 -11.05
C ASP A 414 22.34 -18.91 -11.06
N LEU A 415 22.71 -19.48 -12.21
CA LEU A 415 22.89 -20.92 -12.37
C LEU A 415 24.19 -21.37 -11.67
N GLU A 416 24.04 -22.30 -10.74
CA GLU A 416 25.13 -22.94 -9.99
C GLU A 416 25.16 -24.46 -10.25
N PRO A 417 26.35 -25.09 -10.21
CA PRO A 417 26.49 -26.53 -10.37
C PRO A 417 25.93 -27.29 -9.16
N HIS A 418 25.40 -28.50 -9.39
CA HIS A 418 24.89 -29.36 -8.33
C HIS A 418 25.08 -30.85 -8.67
N GLN A 419 25.25 -31.68 -7.64
CA GLN A 419 25.52 -33.12 -7.82
C GLN A 419 24.31 -33.88 -8.39
N LEU A 420 23.10 -33.44 -8.06
CA LEU A 420 21.85 -34.09 -8.51
C LEU A 420 21.35 -33.64 -9.89
N THR A 421 22.04 -32.74 -10.58
CA THR A 421 21.55 -32.16 -11.84
C THR A 421 21.24 -33.25 -12.87
N PHE A 422 22.14 -34.23 -13.04
CA PHE A 422 21.95 -35.34 -13.97
C PHE A 422 20.77 -36.22 -13.57
N GLN A 423 20.68 -36.64 -12.31
CA GLN A 423 19.64 -37.55 -11.84
C GLN A 423 18.26 -36.89 -11.89
N ALA A 424 18.19 -35.59 -11.60
CA ALA A 424 16.98 -34.80 -11.77
C ALA A 424 16.54 -34.73 -13.24
N LEU A 425 17.47 -34.52 -14.18
CA LEU A 425 17.18 -34.57 -15.62
C LEU A 425 16.78 -35.98 -16.11
N SER A 426 17.38 -37.05 -15.57
CA SER A 426 17.03 -38.42 -15.93
C SER A 426 15.65 -38.83 -15.39
N LEU A 427 15.23 -38.27 -14.25
CA LEU A 427 13.92 -38.53 -13.65
C LEU A 427 12.79 -37.62 -14.21
N ALA A 428 13.11 -36.37 -14.58
CA ALA A 428 12.14 -35.37 -15.05
C ALA A 428 11.22 -35.84 -16.19
N PRO A 429 11.71 -36.52 -17.25
CA PRO A 429 10.86 -37.10 -18.29
C PRO A 429 9.71 -37.97 -17.76
N VAL A 430 9.99 -38.85 -16.80
CA VAL A 430 9.00 -39.76 -16.19
C VAL A 430 8.00 -38.96 -15.34
N VAL A 431 8.50 -37.98 -14.57
CA VAL A 431 7.63 -37.09 -13.79
C VAL A 431 6.72 -36.28 -14.71
N GLY A 432 7.24 -35.75 -15.83
CA GLY A 432 6.46 -34.99 -16.80
C GLY A 432 5.31 -35.77 -17.40
N ILE A 433 5.55 -37.02 -17.79
CA ILE A 433 4.50 -37.95 -18.24
C ILE A 433 3.38 -38.07 -17.20
N HIS A 434 3.74 -38.23 -15.93
CA HIS A 434 2.77 -38.35 -14.86
C HIS A 434 2.13 -37.02 -14.44
N LEU A 435 2.72 -35.86 -14.77
CA LEU A 435 2.10 -34.54 -14.56
C LEU A 435 0.99 -34.27 -15.57
N VAL A 436 1.16 -34.73 -16.81
CA VAL A 436 0.18 -34.54 -17.89
C VAL A 436 -1.14 -35.26 -17.58
N GLY A 437 -1.09 -36.47 -17.05
CA GLY A 437 -2.29 -37.28 -16.79
C GLY A 437 -3.33 -36.58 -15.89
N PRO A 438 -2.97 -36.15 -14.67
CA PRO A 438 -3.87 -35.43 -13.76
C PRO A 438 -4.17 -33.99 -14.19
N ASN A 439 -3.30 -33.36 -14.98
CA ASN A 439 -3.45 -31.98 -15.47
C ASN A 439 -3.73 -30.95 -14.36
N ILE A 440 -3.17 -31.12 -13.15
CA ILE A 440 -3.41 -30.21 -12.00
C ILE A 440 -2.38 -29.09 -11.91
N SER A 441 -1.15 -29.35 -12.38
CA SER A 441 0.00 -28.46 -12.25
C SER A 441 0.59 -28.10 -13.59
N LEU A 442 -0.25 -27.97 -14.63
CA LEU A 442 0.17 -27.56 -15.97
C LEU A 442 -0.80 -26.48 -16.50
N PRO A 443 -0.28 -25.50 -17.25
CA PRO A 443 -1.14 -24.51 -17.91
C PRO A 443 -1.97 -25.16 -19.02
N LEU A 444 -3.00 -24.44 -19.47
CA LEU A 444 -3.75 -24.86 -20.65
C LEU A 444 -2.87 -24.72 -21.91
N SER A 445 -2.81 -25.78 -22.71
CA SER A 445 -2.07 -25.82 -23.97
C SER A 445 -2.73 -25.04 -25.12
N TRP A 446 -4.01 -24.65 -24.97
CA TRP A 446 -4.91 -24.23 -26.05
C TRP A 446 -4.52 -22.97 -26.84
N ASN A 447 -3.53 -22.19 -26.38
CA ASN A 447 -3.10 -20.95 -27.06
C ASN A 447 -1.58 -20.79 -27.19
N ASN A 448 -0.79 -21.52 -26.41
CA ASN A 448 0.65 -21.35 -26.37
C ASN A 448 1.32 -22.68 -25.99
N ILE A 449 1.61 -23.48 -27.02
CA ILE A 449 2.22 -24.80 -26.84
C ILE A 449 3.64 -24.68 -26.27
N ASP A 450 4.38 -23.63 -26.62
CA ASP A 450 5.74 -23.40 -26.13
C ASP A 450 5.73 -23.15 -24.62
N ALA A 451 4.81 -22.31 -24.12
CA ALA A 451 4.65 -22.07 -22.69
C ALA A 451 4.16 -23.32 -21.94
N TYR A 452 3.33 -24.15 -22.57
CA TYR A 452 2.95 -25.45 -22.02
C TYR A 452 4.15 -26.38 -21.87
N ILE A 453 4.96 -26.52 -22.93
CA ILE A 453 6.16 -27.34 -22.94
C ILE A 453 7.17 -26.82 -21.89
N GLU A 454 7.44 -25.52 -21.88
CA GLU A 454 8.34 -24.91 -20.89
C GLU A 454 7.86 -25.22 -19.47
N ALA A 455 6.56 -25.07 -19.19
CA ALA A 455 5.99 -25.41 -17.90
C ALA A 455 6.15 -26.90 -17.56
N VAL A 456 5.90 -27.82 -18.50
CA VAL A 456 6.12 -29.26 -18.29
C VAL A 456 7.58 -29.51 -17.92
N LEU A 457 8.53 -28.97 -18.67
CA LEU A 457 9.96 -29.22 -18.46
C LEU A 457 10.47 -28.63 -17.13
N VAL A 458 10.17 -27.36 -16.86
CA VAL A 458 10.58 -26.66 -15.62
C VAL A 458 10.01 -27.35 -14.39
N ARG A 459 8.71 -27.68 -14.41
CA ARG A 459 8.02 -28.29 -13.26
C ARG A 459 8.48 -29.71 -13.02
N SER A 460 8.69 -30.48 -14.09
CA SER A 460 9.22 -31.85 -14.00
C SER A 460 10.61 -31.88 -13.41
N TYR A 461 11.51 -30.98 -13.85
CA TYR A 461 12.84 -30.87 -13.29
C TYR A 461 12.82 -30.41 -11.83
N SER A 462 12.06 -29.36 -11.52
CA SER A 462 11.91 -28.83 -10.16
C SER A 462 11.40 -29.88 -9.18
N ALA A 463 10.38 -30.65 -9.58
CA ALA A 463 9.79 -31.72 -8.79
C ALA A 463 10.75 -32.90 -8.61
N SER A 464 11.39 -33.35 -9.69
CA SER A 464 12.39 -34.42 -9.66
C SER A 464 13.55 -34.07 -8.74
N TRP A 465 14.14 -32.89 -8.91
CA TRP A 465 15.24 -32.44 -8.06
C TRP A 465 14.81 -32.35 -6.59
N SER A 466 13.63 -31.78 -6.32
CA SER A 466 13.13 -31.62 -4.94
C SER A 466 12.90 -32.98 -4.25
N SER A 467 12.29 -33.96 -4.94
CA SER A 467 12.08 -35.29 -4.38
C SER A 467 13.39 -36.07 -4.19
N ILE A 468 14.29 -35.99 -5.18
CA ILE A 468 15.61 -36.63 -5.06
C ILE A 468 16.37 -36.02 -3.89
N ASN A 469 16.42 -34.70 -3.78
CA ASN A 469 17.12 -34.00 -2.71
C ASN A 469 16.53 -34.33 -1.32
N ALA A 470 15.19 -34.38 -1.18
CA ALA A 470 14.52 -34.69 0.08
C ALA A 470 14.78 -36.11 0.61
N ARG A 471 15.22 -37.03 -0.26
CA ARG A 471 15.46 -38.45 0.09
C ARG A 471 16.95 -38.80 0.09
N MET A 472 17.73 -38.21 -0.81
CA MET A 472 19.16 -38.49 -0.95
C MET A 472 20.06 -37.57 -0.13
N TRP A 473 19.49 -36.63 0.65
CA TRP A 473 20.28 -35.68 1.45
C TRP A 473 21.31 -36.35 2.35
N THR A 474 22.41 -35.62 2.53
CA THR A 474 23.58 -36.09 3.28
C THR A 474 23.83 -35.23 4.50
N GLN A 475 23.39 -33.97 4.44
CA GLN A 475 23.49 -32.99 5.50
C GLN A 475 22.24 -32.14 5.55
N SER A 476 22.06 -31.42 6.65
CA SER A 476 21.06 -30.39 6.74
C SER A 476 21.73 -29.01 6.81
N ALA A 477 21.34 -28.13 5.90
CA ALA A 477 21.71 -26.73 5.93
C ALA A 477 20.72 -25.96 6.83
N HIS A 478 21.26 -25.09 7.68
CA HIS A 478 20.45 -24.20 8.51
C HIS A 478 20.41 -22.81 7.90
N SER A 479 19.22 -22.24 7.80
CA SER A 479 19.00 -20.95 7.16
C SER A 479 18.05 -20.08 7.97
N SER A 480 18.47 -18.86 8.24
CA SER A 480 17.62 -17.88 8.91
C SER A 480 16.45 -17.48 8.01
N TYR A 481 15.34 -17.06 8.62
CA TYR A 481 14.16 -16.59 7.91
C TYR A 481 13.55 -15.39 8.64
N LEU A 482 12.77 -14.60 7.90
CA LEU A 482 11.93 -13.54 8.46
C LEU A 482 10.48 -13.95 8.23
N PRO A 483 9.76 -14.32 9.30
CA PRO A 483 8.38 -14.72 9.18
C PRO A 483 7.52 -13.50 8.87
N SER A 484 6.48 -13.70 8.09
CA SER A 484 5.52 -12.67 7.74
C SER A 484 4.24 -12.78 8.56
N PHE A 485 3.50 -11.69 8.66
CA PHE A 485 2.17 -11.67 9.25
C PHE A 485 1.28 -10.67 8.51
N PRO A 486 -0.05 -10.88 8.51
CA PRO A 486 -0.98 -9.99 7.81
C PRO A 486 -1.04 -8.62 8.49
N GLY A 487 -1.07 -7.56 7.69
CA GLY A 487 -1.22 -6.18 8.12
C GLY A 487 -1.87 -5.30 7.04
N LEU A 488 -1.86 -3.99 7.27
CA LEU A 488 -2.35 -2.99 6.33
C LEU A 488 -1.22 -2.04 5.97
N LEU A 489 -0.99 -1.85 4.68
CA LEU A 489 -0.12 -0.82 4.15
C LEU A 489 -0.93 0.46 3.97
N ALA A 490 -0.46 1.57 4.53
CA ALA A 490 -1.07 2.88 4.31
C ALA A 490 -0.52 3.51 3.02
N LEU A 491 -1.34 3.53 1.97
CA LEU A 491 -1.06 4.26 0.73
C LEU A 491 -1.69 5.64 0.79
N VAL A 492 -0.91 6.67 0.53
CA VAL A 492 -1.32 8.06 0.70
C VAL A 492 -1.39 8.75 -0.65
N ASP A 493 -2.56 9.27 -1.00
CA ASP A 493 -2.74 10.18 -2.13
C ASP A 493 -2.20 11.56 -1.75
N HIS A 494 -0.97 11.83 -2.19
CA HIS A 494 -0.26 13.07 -1.91
C HIS A 494 -1.02 14.29 -2.42
N ARG A 495 -1.76 14.18 -3.53
CA ARG A 495 -2.51 15.31 -4.10
C ARG A 495 -3.58 15.79 -3.14
N ARG A 496 -4.33 14.85 -2.54
CA ARG A 496 -5.36 15.18 -1.53
C ARG A 496 -4.75 15.84 -0.31
N VAL A 497 -3.59 15.34 0.17
CA VAL A 497 -2.90 15.95 1.31
C VAL A 497 -2.45 17.37 1.00
N TYR A 498 -1.87 17.63 -0.18
CA TYR A 498 -1.44 18.97 -0.58
C TYR A 498 -2.60 19.92 -0.83
N ILE A 499 -3.71 19.46 -1.41
CA ILE A 499 -4.93 20.27 -1.56
C ILE A 499 -5.45 20.67 -0.18
N TRP A 500 -5.55 19.71 0.74
CA TRP A 500 -5.97 19.97 2.11
C TRP A 500 -5.03 20.97 2.81
N LEU A 501 -3.71 20.73 2.74
CA LEU A 501 -2.72 21.61 3.34
C LEU A 501 -2.77 23.00 2.72
N GLY A 502 -2.92 23.11 1.40
CA GLY A 502 -3.09 24.37 0.69
C GLY A 502 -4.29 25.16 1.17
N VAL A 503 -5.45 24.51 1.38
CA VAL A 503 -6.64 25.13 1.96
C VAL A 503 -6.38 25.64 3.39
N GLN A 504 -5.67 24.87 4.22
CA GLN A 504 -5.35 25.30 5.59
C GLN A 504 -4.36 26.47 5.62
N LEU A 505 -3.28 26.40 4.82
CA LEU A 505 -2.27 27.45 4.74
C LEU A 505 -2.82 28.72 4.09
N LEU A 506 -3.81 28.62 3.20
CA LEU A 506 -4.51 29.78 2.64
C LEU A 506 -5.16 30.64 3.73
N VAL A 507 -5.75 30.01 4.77
CA VAL A 507 -6.31 30.74 5.92
C VAL A 507 -5.21 31.51 6.66
N THR A 508 -4.07 30.85 6.92
CA THR A 508 -2.92 31.50 7.57
C THR A 508 -2.39 32.66 6.75
N PHE A 509 -2.20 32.47 5.45
CA PHE A 509 -1.70 33.48 4.53
C PHE A 509 -2.64 34.69 4.45
N LEU A 510 -3.94 34.46 4.21
CA LEU A 510 -4.94 35.53 4.16
C LEU A 510 -5.12 36.21 5.52
N GLY A 511 -4.98 35.48 6.62
CA GLY A 511 -5.00 36.03 7.98
C GLY A 511 -3.84 37.00 8.23
N ILE A 512 -2.63 36.65 7.79
CA ILE A 512 -1.45 37.53 7.87
C ILE A 512 -1.68 38.80 7.03
N ILE A 513 -2.16 38.65 5.79
CA ILE A 513 -2.47 39.80 4.92
C ILE A 513 -3.51 40.70 5.58
N PHE A 514 -4.59 40.13 6.13
CA PHE A 514 -5.61 40.89 6.83
C PHE A 514 -5.04 41.66 8.02
N LEU A 515 -4.16 41.05 8.83
CA LEU A 515 -3.49 41.73 9.94
C LEU A 515 -2.61 42.89 9.46
N ILE A 516 -1.91 42.75 8.34
CA ILE A 516 -1.12 43.84 7.72
C ILE A 516 -2.02 44.96 7.20
N ILE A 517 -3.13 44.62 6.54
CA ILE A 517 -4.11 45.61 6.06
C ILE A 517 -4.73 46.33 7.26
N GLN A 518 -5.15 45.59 8.28
CA GLN A 518 -5.74 46.16 9.49
C GLN A 518 -4.74 47.08 10.20
N SER A 519 -3.48 46.68 10.36
CA SER A 519 -2.47 47.52 11.03
C SER A 519 -2.11 48.78 10.25
N SER A 520 -2.07 48.71 8.91
CA SER A 520 -1.72 49.86 8.05
C SER A 520 -2.89 50.81 7.77
N ARG A 521 -4.13 50.30 7.75
CA ARG A 521 -5.31 51.06 7.29
C ARG A 521 -6.33 51.37 8.38
N SER A 522 -6.32 50.68 9.51
CA SER A 522 -7.25 50.93 10.63
C SER A 522 -6.73 52.06 11.52
N ARG A 523 -7.61 52.99 11.91
CA ARG A 523 -7.33 53.96 12.97
C ARG A 523 -7.36 53.29 14.35
N TYR A 524 -8.01 52.14 14.47
CA TYR A 524 -8.05 51.33 15.68
C TYR A 524 -7.26 50.03 15.46
N PRO A 525 -5.93 50.03 15.70
CA PRO A 525 -5.12 48.84 15.54
C PRO A 525 -5.45 47.83 16.66
N LEU A 526 -5.89 46.63 16.25
CA LEU A 526 -6.17 45.44 17.05
C LEU A 526 -6.92 45.69 18.38
N ILE A 527 -8.23 45.45 18.38
CA ILE A 527 -8.98 45.23 19.62
C ILE A 527 -8.43 43.94 20.25
N GLY A 528 -7.71 44.11 21.36
CA GLY A 528 -7.03 43.00 22.06
C GLY A 528 -8.01 41.97 22.61
N ASP A 529 -9.14 42.43 23.16
CA ASP A 529 -10.22 41.56 23.63
C ASP A 529 -11.48 41.74 22.77
N THR A 530 -11.64 40.86 21.80
CA THR A 530 -12.80 40.86 20.92
C THR A 530 -14.09 40.44 21.63
N THR A 531 -14.00 39.69 22.74
CA THR A 531 -15.18 39.26 23.50
C THR A 531 -15.87 40.45 24.16
N LEU A 532 -15.09 41.45 24.56
CA LEU A 532 -15.59 42.70 25.13
C LEU A 532 -15.97 43.76 24.09
N THR A 533 -15.78 43.49 22.78
CA THR A 533 -16.06 44.47 21.72
C THR A 533 -17.49 44.96 21.76
N ALA A 534 -18.47 44.08 22.03
CA ALA A 534 -19.87 44.49 22.14
C ALA A 534 -20.12 45.53 23.26
N PHE A 535 -19.33 45.49 24.35
CA PHE A 535 -19.44 46.45 25.46
C PHE A 535 -18.70 47.76 25.18
N TYR A 536 -17.66 47.72 24.35
CA TYR A 536 -16.98 48.93 23.88
C TYR A 536 -17.77 49.70 22.84
N VAL A 537 -18.80 49.09 22.24
CA VAL A 537 -19.63 49.68 21.20
C VAL A 537 -20.84 50.39 21.83
N ASP A 538 -20.83 51.72 21.86
CA ASP A 538 -21.95 52.55 22.31
C ASP A 538 -23.02 52.65 21.21
N THR A 539 -24.17 51.99 21.46
CA THR A 539 -25.31 51.91 20.53
C THR A 539 -26.43 52.92 20.86
N THR A 540 -26.22 53.87 21.78
CA THR A 540 -27.26 54.83 22.23
C THR A 540 -27.88 55.68 21.12
N MET A 541 -27.18 55.87 20.00
CA MET A 541 -27.64 56.62 18.83
C MET A 541 -28.34 55.77 17.77
N ILE A 542 -28.46 54.46 17.99
CA ILE A 542 -29.21 53.58 17.08
C ILE A 542 -30.68 53.61 17.49
N PRO A 543 -31.61 53.99 16.59
CA PRO A 543 -33.03 54.02 16.91
C PRO A 543 -33.55 52.65 17.36
N ARG A 544 -34.39 52.62 18.41
CA ARG A 544 -34.94 51.39 18.99
C ARG A 544 -36.14 50.84 18.21
N SER A 545 -36.79 51.65 17.37
CA SER A 545 -38.01 51.29 16.66
C SER A 545 -37.72 50.81 15.24
N SER A 546 -38.20 49.61 14.88
CA SER A 546 -38.12 49.09 13.51
C SER A 546 -38.94 49.89 12.49
N LYS A 547 -39.80 50.81 12.97
CA LYS A 547 -40.66 51.64 12.14
C LYS A 547 -39.96 52.90 11.61
N ASP A 548 -38.78 53.24 12.12
CA ASP A 548 -38.05 54.42 11.65
C ASP A 548 -37.60 54.23 10.20
N ALA A 549 -37.82 55.24 9.35
CA ALA A 549 -37.44 55.18 7.93
C ALA A 549 -35.94 54.92 7.72
N ALA A 550 -35.10 55.36 8.68
CA ALA A 550 -33.68 55.09 8.70
C ALA A 550 -33.33 53.59 8.93
N TYR A 551 -34.30 52.80 9.38
CA TYR A 551 -34.19 51.35 9.61
C TYR A 551 -34.60 50.52 8.38
N ARG A 552 -35.37 51.10 7.43
CA ARG A 552 -35.92 50.39 6.26
C ARG A 552 -35.02 50.42 5.02
N GLY A 553 -34.05 51.34 4.92
CA GLY A 553 -33.20 51.46 3.73
C GLY A 553 -31.76 51.89 4.06
N ASP A 554 -30.80 51.16 3.48
CA ASP A 554 -29.38 51.45 3.21
C ASP A 554 -28.50 52.19 4.23
N GLY A 555 -28.99 52.44 5.44
CA GLY A 555 -28.24 53.10 6.51
C GLY A 555 -26.97 52.31 6.85
N LEU A 556 -25.84 53.01 6.80
CA LEU A 556 -24.53 52.43 7.09
C LEU A 556 -24.19 52.69 8.56
N LEU A 557 -23.85 51.62 9.29
CA LEU A 557 -23.36 51.71 10.66
C LEU A 557 -21.90 52.12 10.62
N LYS A 558 -21.58 53.30 11.15
CA LYS A 558 -20.21 53.85 11.20
C LYS A 558 -19.75 53.99 12.63
N ILE A 559 -18.49 53.70 12.89
CA ILE A 559 -17.90 53.85 14.23
C ILE A 559 -17.10 55.15 14.30
N GLU A 560 -17.29 55.89 15.39
CA GLU A 560 -16.50 57.07 15.75
C GLU A 560 -15.96 56.94 17.19
N PRO A 561 -14.78 57.52 17.51
CA PRO A 561 -14.24 57.47 18.86
C PRO A 561 -14.98 58.47 19.77
N ARG A 562 -15.40 58.03 20.97
CA ARG A 562 -15.95 58.91 22.00
C ARG A 562 -15.39 58.51 23.37
N GLY A 563 -14.31 59.17 23.78
CA GLY A 563 -13.54 58.77 24.97
C GLY A 563 -13.01 57.35 24.81
N ASP A 564 -13.27 56.49 25.81
CA ASP A 564 -12.84 55.08 25.82
C ASP A 564 -13.78 54.12 25.06
N ARG A 565 -14.85 54.64 24.43
CA ARG A 565 -15.85 53.83 23.73
C ARG A 565 -15.91 54.16 22.24
N LEU A 566 -16.31 53.15 21.45
CA LEU A 566 -16.58 53.23 20.03
C LEU A 566 -18.07 53.52 19.84
N ARG A 567 -18.44 54.74 19.46
CA ARG A 567 -19.84 55.12 19.25
C ARG A 567 -20.29 54.74 17.85
N VAL A 568 -21.41 54.03 17.73
CA VAL A 568 -22.03 53.71 16.44
C VAL A 568 -22.99 54.81 16.04
N LYS A 569 -22.80 55.36 14.84
CA LYS A 569 -23.73 56.30 14.18
C LYS A 569 -24.32 55.68 12.93
N LEU A 570 -25.55 56.06 12.62
CA LEU A 570 -26.21 55.70 11.37
C LEU A 570 -25.99 56.82 10.36
N GLU A 571 -25.19 56.56 9.33
CA GLU A 571 -24.98 57.49 8.22
C GLU A 571 -26.03 57.18 7.15
N ARG A 572 -26.88 58.17 6.82
CA ARG A 572 -27.79 58.05 5.68
C ARG A 572 -26.96 58.22 4.42
N THR A 573 -27.06 57.27 3.50
CA THR A 573 -26.63 57.47 2.12
C THR A 573 -27.51 58.59 1.55
N SER A 574 -26.97 59.80 1.48
CA SER A 574 -27.58 60.88 0.71
C SER A 574 -27.52 60.46 -0.75
N GLY A 575 -28.57 59.79 -1.21
CA GLY A 575 -28.76 59.55 -2.63
C GLY A 575 -28.89 60.90 -3.32
N ASN A 576 -27.81 61.38 -3.92
CA ASN A 576 -27.92 62.27 -5.06
C ASN A 576 -28.49 61.39 -6.17
N PHE A 577 -29.82 61.46 -6.33
CA PHE A 577 -30.49 61.02 -7.54
C PHE A 577 -30.09 61.93 -8.70
#